data_AF-A0AAU7WKM9-F1
#
_entry.id   AF-A0AAU7WKM9-F1
#
_cell.length_a   1.000
_cell.length_b   1.000
_cell.length_c   1.000
_cell.angle_alpha   90.00
_cell.angle_beta   90.00
_cell.angle_gamma   90.00
#
_symmetry.space_group_name_H-M   'P 1'
#
loop_
_entity.id
_entity.type
_entity.pdbx_description
1 polymer ?
#
loop_
_entity_poly.entity_id
_entity_poly.type
_entity_poly.pdbx_seq_one_letter_code
_entity_poly.pdbx_strand_id
1 'polypeptide(L)'
;MKPVHKKIIGVVVGLLLIVGALALLNGWFSGSEDTHPPCNQLPTVSKVDEAIASHQKLTKEIKSIGDDITVEVGRPCSKDQNRGLVMVKYGTKTERKAIDDLLSRRNGFGVPVYLVKN
;
A
#
# COMPACT_ATOMS: atom_id res chain seq x y z
N MET A 1 44.39 37.67 3.01
CA MET A 1 43.17 37.61 2.17
C MET A 1 42.28 36.47 2.66
N LYS A 2 40.96 36.62 2.53
CA LYS A 2 39.83 35.94 3.22
C LYS A 2 39.82 34.40 3.11
N PRO A 3 39.36 33.66 4.15
CA PRO A 3 38.88 32.29 3.99
C PRO A 3 37.42 32.31 3.52
N VAL A 4 37.18 31.82 2.31
CA VAL A 4 35.86 31.46 1.77
C VAL A 4 36.07 29.99 1.40
N HIS A 5 35.42 29.00 2.04
CA HIS A 5 34.07 28.60 1.73
C HIS A 5 33.47 27.86 2.93
N LYS A 6 32.69 28.60 3.71
CA LYS A 6 31.74 28.09 4.69
C LYS A 6 30.40 27.95 3.94
N LYS A 7 29.72 26.81 4.11
CA LYS A 7 28.32 26.50 3.70
C LYS A 7 28.09 25.94 2.28
N ILE A 8 28.27 24.62 2.13
CA ILE A 8 27.53 23.82 1.14
C ILE A 8 27.12 22.48 1.79
N ILE A 9 26.47 22.55 2.96
CA ILE A 9 25.82 21.40 3.61
C ILE A 9 24.52 21.97 4.17
N GLY A 10 23.45 21.91 3.39
CA GLY A 10 22.18 22.52 3.81
C GLY A 10 21.05 22.45 2.79
N VAL A 11 21.33 22.09 1.54
CA VAL A 11 20.30 22.09 0.48
C VAL A 11 19.73 20.69 0.18
N VAL A 12 20.43 19.61 0.52
CA VAL A 12 19.94 18.24 0.23
C VAL A 12 18.84 17.79 1.19
N VAL A 13 18.75 18.36 2.40
CA VAL A 13 17.73 17.98 3.39
C VAL A 13 16.36 18.60 3.10
N GLY A 14 16.29 19.69 2.32
CA GLY A 14 15.04 20.36 1.99
C GLY A 14 14.19 19.65 0.93
N LEU A 15 14.80 18.85 0.06
CA LEU A 15 14.07 18.23 -1.07
C LEU A 15 13.42 16.87 -0.72
N LEU A 16 13.88 16.20 0.34
CA LEU A 16 13.30 14.93 0.80
C LEU A 16 11.98 15.11 1.56
N LEU A 17 11.68 16.32 2.06
CA LEU A 17 10.45 16.59 2.81
C LEU A 17 9.21 16.73 1.91
N ILE A 18 9.38 17.01 0.62
CA ILE A 18 8.24 17.21 -0.30
C ILE A 18 7.59 15.87 -0.66
N VAL A 19 8.36 14.76 -0.63
CA VAL A 19 7.80 13.42 -0.84
C VAL A 19 7.11 12.88 0.42
N GLY A 20 7.54 13.31 1.62
CA GLY A 20 6.93 12.92 2.89
C GLY A 20 5.58 13.58 3.17
N ALA A 21 5.32 14.77 2.62
CA ALA A 21 4.08 15.51 2.86
C ALA A 21 2.84 14.90 2.17
N LEU A 22 3.01 14.13 1.10
CA LEU A 22 1.89 13.40 0.47
C LEU A 22 1.46 12.16 1.26
N ALA A 23 2.31 11.64 2.16
CA ALA A 23 1.97 10.48 2.98
C ALA A 23 1.11 10.83 4.21
N LEU A 24 1.01 12.12 4.58
CA LEU A 24 0.37 12.55 5.83
C LEU A 24 -1.07 13.08 5.67
N LEU A 25 -1.61 13.14 4.45
CA LEU A 25 -2.99 13.58 4.21
C LEU A 25 -4.03 12.44 4.19
N ASN A 26 -3.63 11.19 4.40
CA ASN A 26 -4.56 10.05 4.49
C ASN A 26 -4.68 9.52 5.93
N GLY A 27 -4.62 10.42 6.92
CA GLY A 27 -5.06 10.07 8.26
C GLY A 27 -6.57 9.83 8.25
N TRP A 28 -7.02 8.63 8.62
CA TRP A 28 -7.99 8.46 9.72
C TRP A 28 -8.20 6.98 10.04
N PHE A 29 -7.70 6.56 11.19
CA PHE A 29 -8.02 5.29 11.81
C PHE A 29 -9.50 5.29 12.23
N SER A 30 -10.37 4.73 11.40
CA SER A 30 -11.70 4.28 11.80
C SER A 30 -11.90 2.86 11.31
N GLY A 31 -11.87 1.90 12.23
CA GLY A 31 -12.28 0.54 11.91
C GLY A 31 -13.79 0.51 11.68
N SER A 32 -14.22 0.26 10.44
CA SER A 32 -15.48 -0.41 10.09
C SER A 32 -15.53 -0.54 8.57
N GLU A 33 -15.37 -1.77 8.09
CA GLU A 33 -15.42 -2.17 6.69
C GLU A 33 -14.26 -1.62 5.86
N ASP A 34 -13.35 -2.52 5.46
CA ASP A 34 -12.51 -2.28 4.29
C ASP A 34 -13.47 -1.75 3.21
N THR A 35 -13.36 -0.46 2.88
CA THR A 35 -14.20 0.18 1.87
C THR A 35 -13.24 0.57 0.76
N HIS A 36 -13.37 -0.07 -0.39
CA HIS A 36 -12.44 0.19 -1.49
C HIS A 36 -12.60 1.64 -1.98
N PRO A 37 -11.53 2.30 -2.45
CA PRO A 37 -11.65 3.61 -3.09
C PRO A 37 -12.68 3.59 -4.23
N PRO A 38 -13.26 4.75 -4.58
CA PRO A 38 -14.14 4.86 -5.73
C PRO A 38 -13.41 4.42 -7.01
N CYS A 39 -14.17 3.83 -7.95
CA CYS A 39 -13.62 3.17 -9.14
C CYS A 39 -12.73 4.06 -10.02
N ASN A 40 -12.97 5.37 -10.03
CA ASN A 40 -12.17 6.34 -10.77
C ASN A 40 -10.77 6.58 -10.17
N GLN A 41 -10.56 6.21 -8.90
CA GLN A 41 -9.27 6.31 -8.20
C GLN A 41 -8.48 5.01 -8.23
N LEU A 42 -9.06 3.92 -8.73
CA LEU A 42 -8.37 2.65 -8.81
C LEU A 42 -7.40 2.60 -10.00
N PRO A 43 -6.20 2.03 -9.80
CA PRO A 43 -5.26 1.78 -10.87
C PRO A 43 -5.79 0.72 -11.85
N THR A 44 -5.06 0.52 -12.95
CA THR A 44 -5.39 -0.55 -13.88
C THR A 44 -5.05 -1.92 -13.29
N VAL A 45 -5.76 -2.98 -13.70
CA VAL A 45 -5.46 -4.37 -13.32
C VAL A 45 -3.99 -4.71 -13.59
N SER A 46 -3.48 -4.32 -14.76
CA SER A 46 -2.06 -4.53 -15.10
C SER A 46 -1.10 -3.85 -14.12
N LYS A 47 -1.45 -2.66 -13.60
CA LYS A 47 -0.62 -1.98 -12.61
C LYS A 47 -0.65 -2.68 -11.26
N VAL A 48 -1.78 -3.28 -10.90
CA VAL A 48 -1.91 -4.09 -9.68
C VAL A 48 -1.11 -5.40 -9.82
N ASP A 49 -1.19 -6.07 -10.96
CA ASP A 49 -0.39 -7.26 -11.24
C ASP A 49 1.11 -6.95 -11.14
N GLU A 50 1.55 -5.84 -11.72
CA GLU A 50 2.94 -5.35 -11.59
C GLU A 50 3.30 -5.06 -10.13
N ALA A 51 2.39 -4.47 -9.35
CA ALA A 51 2.60 -4.21 -7.93
C ALA A 51 2.78 -5.50 -7.13
N ILE A 52 1.97 -6.53 -7.36
CA ILE A 52 2.10 -7.85 -6.73
C ILE A 52 3.42 -8.50 -7.16
N ALA A 53 3.74 -8.46 -8.47
CA ALA A 53 4.94 -9.07 -9.02
C ALA A 53 6.24 -8.39 -8.55
N SER A 54 6.22 -7.08 -8.31
CA SER A 54 7.37 -6.33 -7.77
C SER A 54 7.54 -6.48 -6.26
N HIS A 55 6.48 -6.85 -5.54
CA HIS A 55 6.48 -7.01 -4.08
C HIS A 55 6.33 -8.48 -3.63
N GLN A 56 6.94 -9.43 -4.35
CA GLN A 56 6.81 -10.87 -4.05
C GLN A 56 7.18 -11.23 -2.60
N LYS A 57 8.14 -10.51 -2.00
CA LYS A 57 8.53 -10.73 -0.61
C LYS A 57 7.38 -10.41 0.33
N LEU A 58 6.71 -9.28 0.14
CA LEU A 58 5.54 -8.89 0.93
C LEU A 58 4.38 -9.88 0.71
N THR A 59 4.14 -10.31 -0.53
CA THR A 59 3.13 -11.34 -0.82
C THR A 59 3.40 -12.64 -0.09
N LYS A 60 4.65 -13.10 -0.04
CA LYS A 60 5.05 -14.30 0.71
C LYS A 60 4.90 -14.11 2.22
N GLU A 61 5.29 -12.95 2.75
CA GLU A 61 5.13 -12.63 4.18
C GLU A 61 3.63 -12.63 4.56
N ILE A 62 2.75 -12.04 3.76
CA ILE A 62 1.29 -12.05 3.98
C ILE A 62 0.75 -13.49 3.97
N LYS A 63 1.11 -14.28 2.95
CA LYS A 63 0.67 -15.69 2.85
C LYS A 63 1.21 -16.57 3.97
N SER A 64 2.34 -16.20 4.59
CA SER A 64 2.90 -16.94 5.72
C SER A 64 2.17 -16.71 7.05
N ILE A 65 1.22 -15.77 7.11
CA ILE A 65 0.43 -15.50 8.31
C ILE A 65 -0.61 -16.61 8.55
N GLY A 66 -1.10 -17.27 7.50
CA GLY A 66 -2.12 -18.32 7.56
C GLY A 66 -2.27 -19.06 6.24
N ASP A 67 -2.53 -20.36 6.30
CA ASP A 67 -2.54 -21.25 5.14
C ASP A 67 -3.71 -21.00 4.16
N ASP A 68 -4.77 -20.35 4.63
CA ASP A 68 -5.96 -19.98 3.86
C ASP A 68 -5.91 -18.54 3.32
N ILE A 69 -4.81 -17.82 3.55
CA ILE A 69 -4.64 -16.46 3.07
C ILE A 69 -4.28 -16.46 1.58
N THR A 70 -5.05 -15.69 0.81
CA THR A 70 -4.76 -15.47 -0.62
C THR A 70 -4.54 -14.00 -0.91
N VAL A 71 -3.70 -13.73 -1.91
CA VAL A 71 -3.39 -12.38 -2.40
C VAL A 71 -3.58 -12.41 -3.90
N GLU A 72 -4.52 -11.63 -4.41
CA GLU A 72 -4.93 -11.63 -5.81
C GLU A 72 -5.38 -10.23 -6.27
N VAL A 73 -5.65 -10.08 -7.56
CA VAL A 73 -6.21 -8.84 -8.09
C VAL A 73 -7.74 -8.84 -7.94
N GLY A 74 -8.25 -7.94 -7.11
CA GLY A 74 -9.69 -7.67 -7.00
C GLY A 74 -10.16 -6.72 -8.10
N ARG A 75 -11.35 -6.98 -8.66
CA ARG A 75 -12.03 -6.13 -9.65
C ARG A 75 -13.37 -5.63 -9.08
N PRO A 76 -13.35 -4.64 -8.17
CA PRO A 76 -14.57 -4.20 -7.48
C PRO A 76 -15.53 -3.42 -8.39
N CYS A 77 -15.10 -3.01 -9.59
CA CYS A 77 -15.84 -2.13 -10.48
C CYS A 77 -16.60 -2.91 -11.57
N SER A 78 -17.91 -3.06 -11.42
CA SER A 78 -18.76 -3.77 -12.38
C SER A 78 -18.80 -3.14 -13.77
N LYS A 79 -18.65 -1.81 -13.86
CA LYS A 79 -18.69 -1.05 -15.13
C LYS A 79 -17.34 -0.91 -15.83
N ASP A 80 -16.23 -1.13 -15.12
CA ASP A 80 -14.87 -0.98 -15.65
C ASP A 80 -13.97 -2.07 -15.07
N GLN A 81 -13.91 -3.21 -15.77
CA GLN A 81 -13.12 -4.37 -15.34
C GLN A 81 -11.61 -4.15 -15.47
N ASN A 82 -11.17 -3.05 -16.08
CA ASN A 82 -9.76 -2.71 -16.13
C ASN A 82 -9.31 -2.04 -14.84
N ARG A 83 -10.20 -1.73 -13.89
CA ARG A 83 -9.86 -1.14 -12.59
C ARG A 83 -9.69 -2.22 -11.54
N GLY A 84 -8.58 -2.15 -10.81
CA GLY A 84 -8.24 -3.17 -9.84
C GLY A 84 -7.62 -2.64 -8.56
N LEU A 85 -7.52 -3.53 -7.59
CA LEU A 85 -6.82 -3.36 -6.33
C LEU A 85 -6.21 -4.69 -5.88
N VAL A 86 -5.32 -4.67 -4.89
CA VAL A 86 -4.84 -5.91 -4.27
C VAL A 86 -5.90 -6.39 -3.28
N MET A 87 -6.47 -7.56 -3.54
CA MET A 87 -7.42 -8.20 -2.63
C MET A 87 -6.69 -9.26 -1.81
N VAL A 88 -6.82 -9.18 -0.49
CA VAL A 88 -6.26 -10.17 0.43
C VAL A 88 -7.41 -10.83 1.17
N LYS A 89 -7.56 -12.15 0.99
CA LYS A 89 -8.59 -12.92 1.69
C LYS A 89 -8.01 -13.56 2.95
N TYR A 90 -8.76 -13.56 4.05
CA TYR A 90 -8.35 -14.09 5.35
C TYR A 90 -9.51 -14.83 6.05
N GLY A 91 -9.23 -15.78 6.93
CA GLY A 91 -10.24 -16.53 7.68
C GLY A 91 -10.56 -15.93 9.06
N THR A 92 -9.57 -15.39 9.75
CA THR A 92 -9.72 -14.96 11.17
C THR A 92 -9.45 -13.48 11.42
N LYS A 93 -10.00 -12.96 12.52
CA LYS A 93 -9.73 -11.58 12.96
C LYS A 93 -8.25 -11.37 13.33
N THR A 94 -7.58 -12.42 13.81
CA THR A 94 -6.16 -12.40 14.16
C THR A 94 -5.31 -12.26 12.91
N GLU A 95 -5.60 -13.01 11.84
CA GLU A 95 -4.95 -12.85 10.54
C GLU A 95 -5.17 -11.45 9.98
N ARG A 96 -6.42 -10.96 9.97
CA ARG A 96 -6.72 -9.58 9.51
C ARG A 96 -5.82 -8.55 10.20
N LYS A 97 -5.70 -8.63 11.53
CA LYS A 97 -4.85 -7.72 12.29
C LYS A 97 -3.37 -7.89 11.95
N ALA A 98 -2.89 -9.12 11.82
CA ALA A 98 -1.49 -9.37 11.47
C ALA A 98 -1.15 -8.85 10.06
N ILE A 99 -2.08 -8.97 9.11
CA ILE A 99 -1.94 -8.43 7.74
C ILE A 99 -1.91 -6.91 7.78
N ASP A 100 -2.84 -6.27 8.50
CA ASP A 100 -2.89 -4.81 8.66
C ASP A 100 -1.61 -4.24 9.31
N ASP A 101 -1.13 -4.89 10.37
CA ASP A 101 0.12 -4.53 11.06
C ASP A 101 1.35 -4.72 10.13
N LEU A 102 1.33 -5.72 9.24
CA LEU A 102 2.40 -5.95 8.26
C LEU A 102 2.40 -4.90 7.15
N LEU A 103 1.23 -4.60 6.57
CA LEU A 103 1.06 -3.59 5.52
C LEU A 103 1.49 -2.20 6.01
N SER A 104 1.08 -1.83 7.22
CA SER A 104 1.44 -0.56 7.88
C SER A 104 2.95 -0.38 8.08
N ARG A 105 3.69 -1.48 8.29
CA ARG A 105 5.16 -1.44 8.49
C ARG A 105 5.97 -1.44 7.19
N ARG A 106 5.40 -1.93 6.09
CA ARG A 106 6.10 -2.18 4.82
C ARG A 106 5.73 -1.21 3.69
N ASN A 107 4.96 -0.16 3.98
CA ASN A 107 4.39 0.78 3.01
C ASN A 107 3.46 0.12 1.96
N GLY A 108 2.93 -1.07 2.26
CA GLY A 108 2.02 -1.82 1.37
C GLY A 108 2.58 -2.14 -0.02
N PHE A 109 1.69 -2.22 -1.01
CA PHE A 109 2.02 -2.53 -2.41
C PHE A 109 2.17 -1.28 -3.31
N GLY A 110 2.02 -0.07 -2.75
CA GLY A 110 1.95 1.18 -3.53
C GLY A 110 0.66 1.34 -4.36
N VAL A 111 -0.30 0.43 -4.19
CA VAL A 111 -1.65 0.46 -4.77
C VAL A 111 -2.66 0.14 -3.66
N PRO A 112 -3.96 0.46 -3.84
CA PRO A 112 -4.98 0.15 -2.83
C PRO A 112 -5.02 -1.34 -2.49
N VAL A 113 -5.17 -1.64 -1.20
CA VAL A 113 -5.34 -3.00 -0.66
C VAL A 113 -6.72 -3.10 -0.03
N TYR A 114 -7.39 -4.22 -0.24
CA TYR A 114 -8.71 -4.51 0.30
C TYR A 114 -8.69 -5.87 1.01
N LEU A 115 -9.00 -5.90 2.30
CA LEU A 115 -9.05 -7.13 3.07
C LEU A 115 -10.47 -7.70 3.04
N VAL A 116 -10.60 -8.99 2.72
CA VAL A 116 -11.88 -9.70 2.60
C VAL A 116 -11.89 -10.91 3.50
N LYS A 117 -12.95 -11.10 4.26
CA LYS A 117 -13.13 -12.32 5.04
C LYS A 117 -13.61 -13.47 4.14
N ASN A 118 -12.96 -14.63 4.24
CA ASN A 118 -13.41 -15.91 3.69
C ASN A 118 -14.69 -16.41 4.38
#